data_AF-A0A1Q8ARM3-F1
#
_entry.id   AF-A0A1Q8ARM3-F1
#
_cell.length_a   1.000
_cell.length_b   1.000
_cell.length_c   1.000
_cell.angle_alpha   90.00
_cell.angle_beta   90.00
_cell.angle_gamma   90.00
#
_symmetry.space_group_name_H-M   'P 1'
#
loop_
_entity.id
_entity.type
_entity.pdbx_description
1 polymer ?
#
loop_
_entity_poly.entity_id
_entity_poly.type
_entity_poly.pdbx_seq_one_letter_code
_entity_poly.pdbx_strand_id
1 'polypeptide(L)'
;MVVYLAILGGIGTAGVPSGSIPFIIGVLVTIGVNPALIAIILGVDRLLDMCRTTLNVTGDITAATYVARSEGYELLKPHEPALVHAGVPIADRGMD
;
A
#
# COMPACT_ATOMS: atom_id res chain seq x y z
N MET A 1 -16.92 18.14 -4.26
CA MET A 1 -16.89 17.21 -5.42
C MET A 1 -15.54 16.50 -5.54
N VAL A 2 -14.43 17.21 -5.76
CA VAL A 2 -13.09 16.59 -5.96
C VAL A 2 -12.64 15.71 -4.80
N VAL A 3 -12.84 16.14 -3.55
CA VAL A 3 -12.47 15.33 -2.35
C VAL A 3 -13.20 13.99 -2.33
N TYR A 4 -14.50 13.96 -2.68
CA TYR A 4 -15.26 12.71 -2.76
C TYR A 4 -14.74 11.78 -3.86
N LEU A 5 -14.45 12.34 -5.05
CA LEU A 5 -13.84 11.57 -6.13
C LEU A 5 -12.49 11.00 -5.69
N ALA A 6 -11.65 11.79 -5.02
CA ALA A 6 -10.34 11.35 -4.53
C ALA A 6 -10.45 10.19 -3.52
N ILE A 7 -11.42 10.23 -2.61
CA ILE A 7 -11.68 9.14 -1.65
C ILE A 7 -12.11 7.87 -2.40
N LEU A 8 -13.05 7.99 -3.33
CA LEU A 8 -13.51 6.85 -4.14
C LEU A 8 -12.40 6.27 -5.03
N GLY A 9 -11.57 7.12 -5.62
CA GLY A 9 -10.41 6.73 -6.40
C GLY A 9 -9.36 5.99 -5.57
N GLY A 10 -9.16 6.39 -4.32
CA GLY A 10 -8.23 5.73 -3.39
C GLY A 10 -8.60 4.28 -3.07
N ILE A 11 -9.89 3.94 -3.07
CA ILE A 11 -10.36 2.56 -2.85
C ILE A 11 -10.12 1.68 -4.09
N GLY A 12 -10.12 2.29 -5.29
CA GLY A 12 -10.06 1.57 -6.58
C GLY A 12 -8.67 1.46 -7.22
N THR A 13 -7.64 2.13 -6.71
CA THR A 13 -6.28 2.05 -7.28
C THR A 13 -5.59 0.74 -6.90
N ALA A 14 -5.51 -0.21 -7.84
CA ALA A 14 -4.61 -1.34 -7.75
C ALA A 14 -3.15 -0.84 -7.61
N GLY A 15 -2.31 -1.58 -6.86
CA GLY A 15 -0.91 -1.24 -6.55
C GLY A 15 0.05 -1.33 -7.75
N VAL A 16 -0.33 -0.79 -8.90
CA VAL A 16 0.45 -0.76 -10.13
C VAL A 16 1.08 0.63 -10.32
N PRO A 17 2.37 0.71 -10.70
CA PRO A 17 3.03 1.99 -10.96
C PRO A 17 2.27 2.81 -12.01
N SER A 18 2.11 4.12 -11.74
CA SER A 18 1.37 5.07 -12.58
C SER A 18 -0.10 4.71 -12.85
N GLY A 19 -0.71 3.80 -12.07
CA GLY A 19 -2.10 3.35 -12.26
C GLY A 19 -3.16 4.44 -12.08
N SER A 20 -2.78 5.60 -11.54
CA SER A 20 -3.70 6.70 -11.24
C SER A 20 -3.90 7.71 -12.36
N ILE A 21 -3.07 7.70 -13.41
CA ILE A 21 -3.16 8.65 -14.53
C ILE A 21 -4.54 8.58 -15.23
N PRO A 22 -5.09 7.39 -15.58
CA PRO A 22 -6.41 7.31 -16.20
C PRO A 22 -7.52 7.87 -15.31
N PHE A 23 -7.39 7.66 -13.99
CA PHE A 23 -8.34 8.18 -13.01
C PHE A 23 -8.29 9.71 -12.93
N ILE A 24 -7.09 10.31 -12.87
CA ILE A 24 -6.92 11.77 -12.83
C ILE A 24 -7.45 12.43 -14.12
N ILE A 25 -7.26 11.81 -15.28
CA ILE A 25 -7.84 12.27 -16.55
C ILE A 25 -9.37 12.31 -16.47
N GLY A 26 -9.99 11.26 -15.91
CA GLY A 26 -11.43 11.23 -15.66
C GLY A 26 -11.89 12.36 -14.74
N VAL A 27 -11.16 12.62 -13.66
CA VAL A 27 -11.47 13.73 -12.73
C VAL A 27 -11.38 15.08 -13.44
N LEU A 28 -10.34 15.33 -14.24
CA LEU A 28 -10.18 16.59 -15.00
C LEU A 28 -11.37 16.86 -15.93
N VAL A 29 -11.83 15.83 -16.65
CA VAL A 29 -13.03 15.92 -17.50
C VAL A 29 -14.28 16.25 -16.68
N THR A 30 -14.47 15.61 -15.52
CA THR A 30 -15.65 15.87 -14.67
C THR A 30 -15.70 17.27 -14.07
N ILE A 31 -14.57 17.95 -13.92
CA ILE A 31 -14.50 19.33 -13.42
C ILE A 31 -14.37 20.37 -14.55
N GLY A 32 -14.44 19.96 -15.81
CA GLY A 32 -14.39 20.85 -16.98
C GLY A 32 -12.99 21.39 -17.32
N VAL A 33 -11.92 20.76 -16.81
CA VAL A 33 -10.54 21.15 -17.07
C VAL A 33 -9.99 20.37 -18.25
N ASN A 34 -9.19 21.02 -19.10
CA ASN A 34 -8.56 20.37 -20.24
C ASN A 34 -7.65 19.21 -19.78
N PRO A 35 -7.93 17.94 -20.17
CA PRO A 35 -7.16 16.78 -19.73
C PRO A 35 -5.70 16.80 -20.21
N ALA A 36 -5.38 17.55 -21.28
CA ALA A 36 -4.00 17.70 -21.76
C ALA A 36 -3.06 18.35 -20.73
N LEU A 37 -3.60 19.07 -19.74
CA LEU A 37 -2.83 19.70 -18.67
C LEU A 37 -2.14 18.68 -17.74
N ILE A 38 -2.54 17.41 -17.76
CA ILE A 38 -1.85 16.33 -17.04
C ILE A 38 -0.36 16.24 -17.41
N ALA A 39 0.00 16.65 -18.64
CA ALA A 39 1.37 16.64 -19.14
C ALA A 39 2.34 17.47 -18.29
N ILE A 40 1.84 18.51 -17.61
CA ILE A 40 2.62 19.36 -16.71
C ILE A 40 3.03 18.58 -15.44
N ILE A 41 2.18 17.66 -14.99
CA ILE A 41 2.32 16.92 -13.73
C ILE A 41 3.10 15.62 -13.94
N LEU A 42 3.16 15.09 -15.18
CA LEU A 42 3.92 13.87 -15.51
C LEU A 42 5.40 13.94 -15.08
N GLY A 43 6.00 15.12 -15.03
CA GLY A 43 7.38 15.30 -14.55
C GLY A 43 7.57 14.96 -13.07
N VAL A 44 6.56 15.20 -12.22
CA VAL A 44 6.60 14.89 -10.78
C VAL A 44 5.83 13.62 -10.42
N ASP A 45 5.02 13.09 -11.36
CA ASP A 45 4.16 11.92 -11.15
C ASP A 45 4.93 10.73 -10.59
N ARG A 46 6.15 10.46 -11.08
CA ARG A 46 6.96 9.33 -10.59
C ARG A 46 7.35 9.43 -9.12
N LEU A 47 7.68 10.64 -8.65
CA LEU A 47 7.98 10.85 -7.24
C LEU A 47 6.71 10.71 -6.39
N LEU A 48 5.61 11.34 -6.85
CA LEU A 48 4.34 11.33 -6.13
C LEU A 48 3.70 9.94 -6.09
N ASP A 49 3.89 9.12 -7.12
CA ASP A 49 3.42 7.73 -7.22
C ASP A 49 4.16 6.84 -6.22
N MET A 50 5.49 7.02 -6.08
CA MET A 50 6.27 6.35 -5.04
C MET A 50 5.83 6.78 -3.64
N CYS A 51 5.66 8.09 -3.39
CA CYS A 51 5.16 8.59 -2.11
C CYS A 51 3.79 7.98 -1.77
N ARG A 52 2.89 7.87 -2.75
CA ARG A 52 1.57 7.27 -2.56
C ARG A 52 1.68 5.78 -2.20
N THR A 53 2.55 5.04 -2.88
CA THR A 53 2.77 3.63 -2.57
C THR A 53 3.31 3.45 -1.15
N THR A 54 4.28 4.27 -0.73
CA THR A 54 4.83 4.23 0.63
C THR A 54 3.77 4.53 1.69
N LEU A 55 2.94 5.55 1.48
CA LEU A 55 1.87 5.90 2.42
C LEU A 55 0.80 4.80 2.49
N ASN A 56 0.42 4.20 1.36
CA ASN A 56 -0.54 3.10 1.33
C ASN A 56 -0.03 1.89 2.11
N VAL A 57 1.20 1.44 1.84
CA VAL A 57 1.81 0.29 2.55
C VAL A 57 1.96 0.58 4.05
N THR A 58 2.38 1.80 4.41
CA THR A 58 2.52 2.20 5.82
C THR A 58 1.16 2.23 6.53
N GLY A 59 0.12 2.72 5.86
CA GLY A 59 -1.25 2.73 6.35
C GLY A 59 -1.78 1.32 6.61
N ASP A 60 -1.57 0.39 5.67
CA ASP A 60 -2.01 -1.00 5.80
C ASP A 60 -1.32 -1.71 6.98
N ILE A 61 -0.01 -1.54 7.13
CA ILE A 61 0.74 -2.11 8.27
C ILE A 61 0.26 -1.49 9.59
N THR A 62 0.02 -0.18 9.62
CA THR A 62 -0.48 0.52 10.80
C THR A 62 -1.88 0.03 11.18
N ALA A 63 -2.78 -0.12 10.20
CA ALA A 63 -4.13 -0.62 10.42
C ALA A 63 -4.11 -2.09 10.89
N ALA A 64 -3.31 -2.94 10.25
CA ALA A 64 -3.17 -4.34 10.62
C ALA A 64 -2.64 -4.51 12.05
N THR A 65 -1.61 -3.74 12.42
CA THR A 65 -1.04 -3.77 13.79
C THR A 65 -2.02 -3.20 14.82
N TYR A 66 -2.76 -2.15 14.47
CA TYR A 66 -3.81 -1.59 15.33
C TYR A 66 -4.92 -2.61 15.58
N VAL A 67 -5.47 -3.22 14.53
CA VAL A 67 -6.52 -4.25 14.63
C VAL A 67 -6.03 -5.46 15.43
N ALA A 68 -4.82 -5.95 15.15
CA ALA A 68 -4.25 -7.06 15.89
C ALA A 68 -4.17 -6.74 17.40
N ARG A 69 -3.69 -5.54 17.79
CA ARG A 69 -3.69 -5.14 19.21
C ARG A 69 -5.09 -5.00 19.80
N SER A 70 -6.04 -4.42 19.05
CA SER A 70 -7.41 -4.22 19.56
C SER A 70 -8.14 -5.55 19.78
N GLU A 71 -7.87 -6.55 18.95
CA GLU A 71 -8.40 -7.91 19.07
C GLU A 71 -7.61 -8.78 20.08
N GLY A 72 -6.64 -8.21 20.80
CA GLY A 72 -5.88 -8.90 21.84
C GLY A 72 -4.74 -9.79 21.33
N TYR A 73 -4.34 -9.66 20.06
CA TYR A 73 -3.13 -10.34 19.55
C TYR A 73 -1.88 -9.66 20.09
N GLU A 74 -0.94 -10.50 20.53
CA GLU A 74 0.38 -10.06 20.96
C GLU A 74 1.28 -9.88 19.72
N LEU A 75 1.64 -8.63 19.44
CA LEU A 75 2.56 -8.31 18.36
C LEU A 75 4.00 -8.63 18.81
N LEU A 76 4.82 -9.18 17.92
CA LEU A 76 6.25 -9.48 18.14
C LEU A 76 6.52 -10.65 19.10
N LYS A 77 5.74 -11.74 19.02
CA LYS A 77 6.24 -13.04 19.53
C LYS A 77 7.50 -13.42 18.73
N PRO A 78 8.59 -13.90 19.37
CA PRO A 78 9.70 -14.50 18.64
C PRO A 78 9.12 -15.59 17.74
N HIS A 79 9.29 -15.45 16.42
CA HIS A 79 8.86 -16.50 15.52
C HIS A 79 9.71 -17.72 15.86
N GLU A 80 9.05 -18.79 16.26
CA GLU A 80 9.68 -20.09 16.19
C GLU A 80 9.87 -20.38 14.70
N PRO A 81 11.07 -20.84 14.27
CA PRO A 81 11.37 -21.04 12.86
C PRO A 81 10.23 -21.78 12.17
N ALA A 82 9.78 -21.32 11.00
CA ALA A 82 8.72 -22.01 10.24
C ALA A 82 9.00 -23.52 10.03
N LEU A 83 10.28 -23.91 10.09
CA LEU A 83 10.74 -25.31 10.13
C LEU A 83 10.14 -26.13 11.28
N VAL A 84 10.00 -25.54 12.47
CA VAL A 84 9.40 -26.17 13.66
C VAL A 84 7.90 -26.41 13.44
N HIS A 85 7.20 -25.45 12.84
CA HIS A 85 5.78 -25.60 12.52
C HIS A 85 5.51 -26.60 11.38
N ALA A 86 6.49 -26.80 10.50
CA ALA A 86 6.45 -27.82 9.46
C ALA A 86 6.83 -29.23 9.96
N GLY A 87 7.10 -29.39 11.26
CA GLY A 87 7.54 -30.66 11.84
C GLY A 87 8.90 -31.13 11.32
N VAL A 88 9.70 -30.22 10.75
CA VAL A 88 11.04 -30.52 10.27
C VAL A 88 11.96 -30.53 11.49
N PRO A 89 12.53 -31.68 11.89
CA PRO A 89 13.44 -31.71 13.02
C PRO A 89 14.63 -30.78 12.74
N ILE A 90 14.92 -29.89 13.67
CA ILE A 90 16.13 -29.07 13.65
C ILE A 90 17.28 -30.07 13.79
N ALA A 91 17.93 -30.41 12.67
CA ALA A 91 19.13 -31.22 12.71
C ALA A 91 20.13 -30.51 13.62
N ASP A 92 20.50 -31.22 14.68
CA ASP A 92 21.40 -30.84 15.75
C ASP A 92 22.56 -30.01 15.17
N ARG A 93 22.57 -28.71 15.45
CA ARG A 93 23.76 -27.91 15.19
C ARG A 93 24.79 -28.40 16.19
N GLY A 94 25.58 -29.38 15.75
CA GLY A 94 26.78 -29.81 16.43
C GLY A 94 27.58 -28.59 16.86
N MET A 95 27.59 -28.38 18.16
CA MET A 95 28.55 -27.57 18.88
C MET A 95 28.59 -28.18 20.28
N ASP A 96 29.63 -28.99 20.45
CA ASP A 96 30.34 -29.33 21.69
C ASP A 96 29.88 -28.67 23.00
#